data_AF-A0A2H0XSN2-F1
#
_entry.id   AF-A0A2H0XSN2-F1
#
_cell.length_a   1.000
_cell.length_b   1.000
_cell.length_c   1.000
_cell.angle_alpha   90.00
_cell.angle_beta   90.00
_cell.angle_gamma   90.00
#
_symmetry.space_group_name_H-M   'P 1'
#
loop_
_entity.id
_entity.type
_entity.pdbx_description
1 polymer ?
#
loop_
_entity_poly.entity_id
_entity_poly.type
_entity_poly.pdbx_seq_one_letter_code
_entity_poly.pdbx_strand_id
1 'polypeptide(L)' 'MESVKRELKIEPGMTSRDGLFSLEIVACMGACGSAPVISINGEIYAGVEPDKIKGILNTYRRKESSHVK' A
#
# COMPACT_ATOMS: atom_id res chain seq x y z
N MET A 1 0.19 -7.51 -7.84
CA MET A 1 1.43 -7.00 -7.23
C MET A 1 2.17 -5.96 -8.08
N GLU A 2 2.16 -6.03 -9.41
CA GLU A 2 2.92 -5.08 -10.25
C GLU A 2 2.51 -3.62 -10.11
N SER A 3 1.22 -3.33 -9.94
CA SER A 3 0.73 -1.94 -9.88
C SER A 3 1.34 -1.15 -8.72
N VAL A 4 1.42 -1.76 -7.53
CA VAL A 4 2.05 -1.13 -6.34
C VAL A 4 3.53 -0.83 -6.59
N LYS A 5 4.26 -1.79 -7.17
CA LYS A 5 5.68 -1.60 -7.50
C LYS A 5 5.89 -0.49 -8.53
N ARG A 6 5.03 -0.40 -9.55
CA ARG A 6 5.10 0.64 -10.59
C ARG A 6 4.80 2.03 -10.04
N GLU A 7 3.86 2.12 -9.10
CA GLU A 7 3.45 3.38 -8.49
C GLU A 7 4.46 3.92 -7.48
N LEU A 8 4.94 3.05 -6.59
CA LEU A 8 5.90 3.43 -5.57
C LEU A 8 7.34 3.43 -6.10
N LYS A 9 7.58 2.76 -7.24
CA LYS A 9 8.92 2.57 -7.85
C LYS A 9 9.93 1.98 -6.86
N ILE A 10 9.47 1.08 -6.00
CA ILE A 10 10.28 0.38 -5.01
C ILE A 10 10.06 -1.13 -5.09
N GLU A 11 11.05 -1.86 -4.59
CA GLU A 11 11.00 -3.31 -4.44
C GLU A 11 10.39 -3.72 -3.09
N PRO A 12 9.84 -4.94 -2.98
CA PRO A 12 9.40 -5.44 -1.70
C PRO A 12 10.57 -5.58 -0.71
N GLY A 13 10.36 -5.12 0.51
CA GLY A 13 11.38 -4.94 1.54
C GLY A 13 12.05 -3.56 1.51
N MET A 14 11.65 -2.65 0.62
CA MET A 14 12.19 -1.29 0.57
C MET A 14 11.17 -0.24 1.00
N THR A 15 11.72 0.89 1.46
CA THR A 15 10.98 2.12 1.74
C THR A 15 11.18 3.11 0.59
N SER A 16 10.11 3.81 0.23
CA SER A 16 10.15 4.91 -0.73
C SER A 16 11.13 5.99 -0.29
N ARG A 17 11.74 6.70 -1.25
CA ARG A 17 12.69 7.79 -0.96
C ARG A 17 12.10 8.93 -0.15
N ASP A 18 10.80 9.18 -0.30
CA ASP A 18 10.06 10.16 0.51
C ASP A 18 9.84 9.71 1.97
N GLY A 19 10.15 8.46 2.33
CA GLY A 19 9.87 7.93 3.68
C GLY A 19 8.39 7.65 3.97
N LEU A 20 7.50 7.89 3.01
CA LEU A 20 6.04 7.81 3.19
C LEU A 20 5.47 6.40 3.14
N PHE A 21 6.09 5.51 2.37
CA PHE A 21 5.57 4.16 2.12
C PHE A 21 6.70 3.13 2.21
N SER A 22 6.43 2.05 2.94
CA SER A 22 7.25 0.84 2.95
C SER A 22 6.47 -0.28 2.29
N LEU A 23 7.07 -0.93 1.30
CA LEU A 23 6.45 -2.08 0.63
C LEU A 23 6.96 -3.35 1.29
N GLU A 24 6.09 -4.10 1.96
CA GLU A 24 6.44 -5.38 2.56
C GLU A 24 5.56 -6.51 1.98
N ILE A 25 6.16 -7.67 1.71
CA ILE A 25 5.42 -8.86 1.29
C ILE A 25 5.30 -9.79 2.48
N VAL A 26 4.06 -10.01 2.89
CA VAL A 26 3.71 -10.99 3.91
C VAL A 26 3.07 -12.20 3.23
N ALA A 27 3.52 -13.40 3.63
CA ALA A 27 3.06 -14.64 3.02
C ALA A 27 1.60 -14.97 3.37
N CYS A 28 1.13 -14.56 4.55
CA CYS A 28 -0.24 -14.79 5.00
C CYS A 28 -0.74 -13.60 5.83
N MET A 29 -1.90 -13.07 5.45
CA MET A 29 -2.67 -12.10 6.26
C MET A 29 -3.98 -12.71 6.79
N GLY A 30 -4.18 -14.02 6.67
CA GLY A 30 -5.40 -14.70 7.13
C GLY A 30 -6.65 -14.37 6.29
N ALA A 31 -6.50 -13.73 5.14
CA ALA A 31 -7.59 -13.27 4.28
C ALA A 31 -7.63 -14.00 2.93
N CYS A 32 -7.39 -15.31 2.95
CA CYS A 32 -7.29 -16.14 1.74
C CYS A 32 -8.57 -16.12 0.88
N GLY A 33 -9.75 -15.88 1.48
CA GLY A 33 -11.02 -15.80 0.76
C GLY A 33 -11.27 -14.47 0.02
N SER A 34 -10.39 -13.47 0.16
CA SER A 34 -10.62 -12.14 -0.40
C SER A 34 -9.38 -11.52 -1.04
N ALA A 35 -8.48 -12.38 -1.55
CA ALA A 35 -7.36 -11.95 -2.38
C ALA A 35 -7.86 -11.13 -3.59
N PRO A 36 -7.15 -10.06 -4.00
CA PRO A 36 -5.95 -9.45 -3.41
C PRO A 36 -6.25 -8.60 -2.16
N VAL A 37 -5.41 -8.74 -1.13
CA VAL A 37 -5.53 -8.01 0.12
C VAL A 37 -4.25 -7.19 0.36
N ILE A 38 -4.41 -5.95 0.80
CA ILE A 38 -3.31 -5.09 1.26
C ILE A 38 -3.65 -4.54 2.64
N SER A 39 -2.64 -4.33 3.48
CA SER A 39 -2.80 -3.60 4.73
C SER A 39 -2.02 -2.30 4.69
N ILE A 40 -2.66 -1.20 5.10
CA ILE A 40 -2.02 0.12 5.18
C ILE A 40 -2.32 0.69 6.57
N ASN A 41 -1.29 0.99 7.35
CA ASN A 41 -1.42 1.50 8.73
C ASN A 41 -2.37 0.67 9.64
N GLY A 42 -2.46 -0.64 9.42
CA GLY A 42 -3.33 -1.54 10.19
C GLY A 42 -4.76 -1.66 9.65
N GLU A 43 -5.14 -0.89 8.63
CA GLU A 43 -6.41 -1.07 7.92
C GLU A 43 -6.24 -2.14 6.84
N ILE A 44 -7.11 -3.16 6.83
CA ILE A 44 -7.10 -4.22 5.82
C ILE A 44 -8.06 -3.85 4.69
N TYR A 45 -7.52 -3.78 3.47
CA TYR A 45 -8.28 -3.59 2.24
C TYR A 45 -8.29 -4.91 1.48
N ALA A 46 -9.46 -5.52 1.35
CA ALA A 46 -9.67 -6.74 0.58
C ALA A 46 -10.31 -6.44 -0.78
N GLY A 47 -10.06 -7.29 -1.78
CA GLY A 47 -10.56 -7.10 -3.15
C GLY A 47 -10.00 -5.84 -3.83
N VAL A 48 -8.74 -5.51 -3.58
CA VAL A 48 -8.15 -4.28 -4.11
C VAL A 48 -7.77 -4.40 -5.58
N GLU A 49 -8.46 -3.63 -6.39
CA GLU A 49 -8.17 -3.52 -7.82
C GLU A 49 -6.95 -2.64 -8.08
N PRO A 50 -6.16 -2.92 -9.12
CA PRO A 50 -4.96 -2.15 -9.46
C PRO A 50 -5.24 -0.66 -9.71
N ASP A 51 -6.44 -0.30 -10.14
CA ASP A 51 -6.86 1.09 -10.35
C ASP A 51 -7.13 1.82 -9.01
N LYS A 52 -7.69 1.11 -8.03
CA LYS A 52 -7.95 1.66 -6.69
C LYS A 52 -6.68 1.94 -5.90
N ILE A 53 -5.60 1.19 -6.16
CA ILE A 53 -4.30 1.39 -5.50
C ILE A 53 -3.81 2.83 -5.67
N LYS A 54 -3.98 3.42 -6.87
CA LYS A 54 -3.69 4.84 -7.15
C LYS A 54 -4.41 5.79 -6.22
N GLY A 55 -5.73 5.61 -6.13
CA GLY A 55 -6.58 6.46 -5.29
C GLY A 55 -6.22 6.33 -3.81
N ILE A 56 -5.98 5.11 -3.36
CA ILE A 56 -5.60 4.81 -1.98
C ILE A 56 -4.25 5.47 -1.65
N LEU A 57 -3.20 5.22 -2.45
CA LEU A 57 -1.87 5.82 -2.25
C LEU A 57 -1.92 7.36 -2.27
N ASN A 58 -2.67 7.96 -3.19
CA ASN A 58 -2.84 9.41 -3.26
C ASN A 58 -3.57 9.98 -2.02
N THR A 59 -4.56 9.25 -1.51
CA THR A 59 -5.26 9.63 -0.28
C THR A 59 -4.31 9.63 0.91
N TYR A 60 -3.47 8.60 1.05
CA TYR A 60 -2.47 8.55 2.12
C TYR A 60 -1.37 9.60 1.98
N ARG A 61 -0.91 9.90 0.76
CA ARG A 61 0.02 11.03 0.51
C ARG A 61 -0.56 12.36 1.01
N ARG A 62 -1.84 12.62 0.75
CA ARG A 62 -2.51 13.83 1.23
C ARG A 62 -2.74 13.83 2.74
N LYS A 63 -3.06 12.66 3.32
CA LYS A 63 -3.26 12.51 4.77
C LYS A 63 -1.96 12.76 5.55
N GLU A 64 -0.83 12.22 5.09
CA GLU A 64 0.46 12.40 5.76
C GLU A 64 0.87 13.88 5.80
N SER A 65 0.68 14.64 4.70
CA SER A 65 0.91 16.09 4.71
C SER A 65 0.04 16.87 5.71
N SER A 66 -0.98 16.25 6.29
CA SER A 66 -1.83 16.84 7.34
C SER A 66 -1.46 16.38 8.76
N HIS A 67 -0.56 15.40 8.92
CA HIS A 67 -0.14 14.85 10.22
C HIS A 67 1.29 15.27 10.62
N VAL A 68 1.92 16.19 9.88
CA VAL A 68 3.12 16.90 10.34
C VAL A 68 2.66 18.17 11.07
N LYS A 69 2.41 18.04 12.38
CA LYS A 69 2.36 19.14 13.34
C LYS A 69 3.28 18.84 14.49
#